data_AF-A0A350J1E7-F1
#
_entry.id   AF-A0A350J1E7-F1
#
_cell.length_a   1.000
_cell.length_b   1.000
_cell.length_c   1.000
_cell.angle_alpha   90.00
_cell.angle_beta   90.00
_cell.angle_gamma   90.00
#
_symmetry.space_group_name_H-M   'P 1'
#
loop_
_entity.id
_entity.type
_entity.pdbx_description
1 polymer ?
#
loop_
_entity_poly.entity_id
_entity_poly.type
_entity_poly.pdbx_seq_one_letter_code
_entity_poly.pdbx_strand_id
1 'polypeptide(L)'
;MPSFQTAIKNNTVASYRDAFATAIKIARSEAINTQSFVTICPSNNQAGCSGNWANGWIVFADADGSGARDIANERLIDTNSGNTNILITNGLARTVITFAATGLNVGNAETISFCDSQSGSGIDGRSVILTVTGSLTYSADALLAGCT
;
A
#
# COMPACT_ATOMS: atom_id res chain seq x y z
N MET A 1 11.98 27.39 9.76
CA MET A 1 10.63 26.82 9.94
C MET A 1 10.13 26.40 8.57
N PRO A 2 9.59 25.19 8.39
CA PRO A 2 8.97 24.80 7.12
C PRO A 2 7.85 25.77 6.76
N SER A 3 7.64 26.02 5.46
CA SER A 3 6.46 26.77 5.04
C SER A 3 5.19 25.98 5.41
N PHE A 4 4.07 26.67 5.64
CA PHE A 4 2.78 26.02 5.92
C PHE A 4 2.40 25.00 4.83
N GLN A 5 2.73 25.29 3.58
CA GLN A 5 2.51 24.39 2.45
C GLN A 5 3.33 23.11 2.57
N THR A 6 4.61 23.21 2.96
CA THR A 6 5.48 22.04 3.20
C THR A 6 4.93 21.14 4.31
N ALA A 7 4.40 21.74 5.39
CA ALA A 7 3.80 20.98 6.49
C ALA A 7 2.55 20.19 6.04
N ILE A 8 1.68 20.81 5.24
CA ILE A 8 0.49 20.14 4.67
C ILE A 8 0.90 18.96 3.78
N LYS A 9 1.90 19.15 2.91
CA LYS A 9 2.40 18.09 2.02
C LYS A 9 2.96 16.90 2.81
N ASN A 10 3.82 17.17 3.81
CA ASN A 10 4.36 16.12 4.69
C ASN A 10 3.27 15.34 5.43
N ASN A 11 2.22 16.03 5.91
CA ASN A 11 1.08 15.38 6.54
C ASN A 11 0.27 14.53 5.55
N THR A 12 0.13 14.99 4.30
CA THR A 12 -0.56 14.27 3.23
C THR A 12 0.15 12.96 2.90
N VAL A 13 1.47 13.00 2.72
CA VAL A 13 2.30 11.81 2.48
C VAL A 13 2.24 10.83 3.66
N ALA A 14 2.35 11.34 4.89
CA ALA A 14 2.25 10.51 6.09
C ALA A 14 0.88 9.82 6.21
N SER A 15 -0.21 10.57 6.00
CA SER A 15 -1.58 10.04 6.06
C SER A 15 -1.81 8.96 5.00
N TYR A 16 -1.29 9.15 3.79
CA TYR A 16 -1.43 8.15 2.72
C TYR A 16 -0.67 6.87 3.03
N ARG A 17 0.58 6.99 3.51
CA ARG A 17 1.36 5.85 4.01
C ARG A 17 0.61 5.12 5.13
N ASP A 18 0.02 5.84 6.08
CA ASP A 18 -0.68 5.23 7.22
C ASP A 18 -1.96 4.51 6.80
N ALA A 19 -2.68 5.06 5.82
CA ALA A 19 -3.81 4.38 5.19
C ALA A 19 -3.37 3.08 4.52
N PHE A 20 -2.25 3.12 3.79
CA PHE A 20 -1.70 1.93 3.13
C PHE A 20 -1.23 0.86 4.14
N ALA A 21 -0.53 1.29 5.20
CA ALA A 21 -0.12 0.40 6.28
C ALA A 21 -1.34 -0.21 7.02
N THR A 22 -2.44 0.52 7.13
CA THR A 22 -3.69 0.03 7.70
C THR A 22 -4.32 -1.02 6.78
N ALA A 23 -4.37 -0.79 5.47
CA ALA A 23 -4.88 -1.75 4.50
C ALA A 23 -4.11 -3.08 4.53
N ILE A 24 -2.78 -3.04 4.65
CA ILE A 24 -1.94 -4.23 4.84
C ILE A 24 -2.30 -4.99 6.12
N LYS A 25 -2.49 -4.27 7.23
CA LYS A 25 -2.88 -4.90 8.50
C LYS A 25 -4.25 -5.56 8.39
N ILE A 26 -5.21 -4.87 7.77
CA ILE A 26 -6.55 -5.42 7.49
C ILE A 26 -6.44 -6.70 6.66
N ALA A 27 -5.71 -6.66 5.54
CA ALA A 27 -5.56 -7.82 4.66
C ALA A 27 -4.94 -9.02 5.38
N ARG A 28 -3.86 -8.80 6.14
CA ARG A 28 -3.21 -9.85 6.91
C ARG A 28 -4.13 -10.43 7.99
N SER A 29 -4.81 -9.57 8.76
CA SER A 29 -5.75 -10.01 9.79
C SER A 29 -6.91 -10.78 9.19
N GLU A 30 -7.45 -10.34 8.05
CA GLU A 30 -8.53 -11.03 7.37
C GLU A 30 -8.07 -12.41 6.86
N ALA A 31 -6.87 -12.51 6.26
CA ALA A 31 -6.32 -13.80 5.80
C ALA A 31 -6.22 -14.82 6.94
N ILE A 32 -5.73 -14.37 8.11
CA ILE A 32 -5.64 -15.21 9.31
C ILE A 32 -7.03 -15.59 9.82
N ASN A 33 -7.94 -14.62 9.95
CA ASN A 33 -9.26 -14.85 10.54
C ASN A 33 -10.15 -15.77 9.67
N THR A 34 -10.02 -15.64 8.34
CA THR A 34 -10.81 -16.41 7.37
C THR A 34 -10.12 -17.70 6.93
N GLN A 35 -8.87 -17.92 7.33
CA GLN A 35 -8.04 -19.05 6.90
C GLN A 35 -7.99 -19.17 5.36
N SER A 36 -7.91 -18.03 4.67
CA SER A 36 -7.91 -17.94 3.21
C SER A 36 -6.88 -16.89 2.74
N PHE A 37 -6.61 -16.84 1.44
CA PHE A 37 -5.76 -15.78 0.89
C PHE A 37 -6.53 -14.46 0.81
N VAL A 38 -5.82 -13.37 1.05
CA VAL A 38 -6.34 -12.01 0.90
C VAL A 38 -5.31 -11.18 0.17
N THR A 39 -5.76 -10.47 -0.86
CA THR A 39 -4.89 -9.73 -1.77
C THR A 39 -5.21 -8.25 -1.74
N ILE A 40 -4.15 -7.45 -1.85
CA ILE A 40 -4.18 -6.01 -2.08
C ILE A 40 -3.62 -5.74 -3.47
N CYS A 41 -4.32 -4.95 -4.27
CA CYS A 41 -3.87 -4.54 -5.59
C CYS A 41 -4.24 -3.08 -5.88
N PRO A 42 -3.52 -2.39 -6.78
CA PRO A 42 -3.91 -1.05 -7.20
C PRO A 42 -5.25 -1.13 -7.93
N SER A 43 -6.03 -0.06 -7.81
CA SER A 43 -7.30 0.04 -8.51
C SER A 43 -7.61 1.49 -8.86
N ASN A 44 -8.07 1.71 -10.08
CA ASN A 44 -8.59 3.01 -10.50
C ASN A 44 -10.12 3.10 -10.48
N ASN A 45 -10.81 2.00 -10.14
CA ASN A 45 -12.27 1.90 -10.17
C ASN A 45 -12.88 1.28 -8.91
N GLN A 46 -12.06 0.92 -7.92
CA GLN A 46 -12.45 0.30 -6.65
C GLN A 46 -13.22 -1.03 -6.80
N ALA A 47 -13.15 -1.66 -7.98
CA ALA A 47 -13.89 -2.88 -8.29
C ALA A 47 -12.95 -4.05 -8.63
N GLY A 48 -11.83 -3.79 -9.30
CA GLY A 48 -10.84 -4.80 -9.66
C GLY A 48 -9.43 -4.23 -9.71
N CYS A 49 -8.46 -5.10 -9.95
CA CYS A 49 -7.05 -4.73 -10.02
C CYS A 49 -6.74 -4.02 -11.34
N SER A 50 -6.37 -2.74 -11.27
CA SER A 50 -6.11 -1.89 -12.43
C SER A 50 -5.34 -0.62 -12.04
N GLY A 51 -4.75 0.05 -13.03
CA GLY A 51 -4.09 1.34 -12.80
C GLY A 51 -2.81 1.23 -11.96
N ASN A 52 -2.53 2.28 -11.18
CA ASN A 52 -1.36 2.37 -10.32
C ASN A 52 -1.74 2.62 -8.86
N TRP A 53 -0.79 2.44 -7.96
CA TRP A 53 -1.00 2.59 -6.52
C TRP A 53 -1.27 4.04 -6.06
N ALA A 54 -1.09 5.04 -6.94
CA ALA A 54 -1.51 6.43 -6.69
C ALA A 54 -3.00 6.65 -7.05
N ASN A 55 -3.58 5.80 -7.90
CA ASN A 55 -5.02 5.77 -8.18
C ASN A 55 -5.83 5.15 -7.03
N GLY A 56 -5.14 4.53 -6.08
CA GLY A 56 -5.75 3.84 -4.94
C GLY A 56 -5.51 2.35 -5.00
N TRP A 57 -6.22 1.63 -4.15
CA TRP A 57 -6.11 0.18 -4.04
C TRP A 57 -7.40 -0.42 -3.52
N ILE A 58 -7.51 -1.73 -3.67
CA ILE A 58 -8.54 -2.54 -3.04
C ILE A 58 -7.91 -3.67 -2.25
N VAL A 59 -8.60 -4.10 -1.21
CA VAL A 59 -8.33 -5.33 -0.45
C VAL A 59 -9.52 -6.26 -0.67
N PHE A 60 -9.26 -7.51 -1.05
CA PHE A 60 -10.31 -8.49 -1.33
C PHE A 60 -9.90 -9.89 -0.92
N ALA A 61 -10.90 -10.72 -0.58
CA ALA A 61 -10.69 -12.13 -0.36
C ALA A 61 -10.33 -12.79 -1.69
N ASP A 62 -9.22 -13.50 -1.75
CA ASP A 62 -8.64 -14.07 -2.96
C ASP A 62 -8.71 -15.60 -2.86
N ALA A 63 -9.91 -16.16 -2.90
CA ALA A 63 -10.13 -17.54 -2.47
C ALA A 63 -9.42 -18.56 -3.38
N ASP A 64 -9.19 -18.20 -4.64
CA ASP A 64 -8.47 -19.01 -5.63
C ASP A 64 -6.97 -18.70 -5.70
N GLY A 65 -6.50 -17.65 -5.03
CA GLY A 65 -5.10 -17.24 -4.99
C GLY A 65 -4.58 -16.69 -6.32
N SER A 66 -5.48 -16.22 -7.19
CA SER A 66 -5.14 -15.70 -8.52
C SER A 66 -4.44 -14.34 -8.47
N GLY A 67 -4.57 -13.60 -7.37
CA GLY A 67 -4.09 -12.23 -7.26
C GLY A 67 -4.95 -11.22 -8.03
N ALA A 68 -6.10 -11.63 -8.57
CA ALA A 68 -7.00 -10.77 -9.31
C ALA A 68 -8.43 -10.98 -8.81
N ARG A 69 -9.14 -9.88 -8.53
CA ARG A 69 -10.47 -9.99 -7.95
C ARG A 69 -11.49 -10.54 -8.95
N ASP A 70 -12.10 -11.68 -8.64
CA ASP A 70 -13.34 -12.13 -9.27
C ASP A 70 -14.54 -11.42 -8.63
N ILE A 71 -15.04 -10.39 -9.30
CA ILE A 71 -16.15 -9.55 -8.80
C ILE A 71 -17.41 -10.36 -8.47
N ALA A 72 -17.64 -11.50 -9.15
CA ALA A 72 -18.83 -12.32 -8.96
C ALA A 72 -18.75 -13.18 -7.70
N ASN A 73 -17.55 -13.62 -7.31
CA ASN A 73 -17.36 -14.64 -6.28
C ASN A 73 -16.56 -14.14 -5.05
N GLU A 74 -15.83 -13.03 -5.18
CA GLU A 74 -14.91 -12.55 -4.17
C GLU A 74 -15.34 -11.26 -3.50
N ARG A 75 -15.29 -11.30 -2.17
CA ARG A 75 -15.72 -10.18 -1.32
C ARG A 75 -14.65 -9.09 -1.30
N LEU A 76 -15.10 -7.87 -1.59
CA LEU A 76 -14.34 -6.64 -1.33
C LEU A 76 -14.31 -6.37 0.18
N ILE A 77 -13.14 -6.10 0.73
CA ILE A 77 -12.91 -5.91 2.17
C ILE A 77 -12.67 -4.43 2.49
N ASP A 78 -11.80 -3.77 1.72
CA ASP A 78 -11.42 -2.37 1.94
C ASP A 78 -11.04 -1.71 0.61
N THR A 79 -11.13 -0.38 0.55
CA THR A 79 -10.82 0.40 -0.66
C THR A 79 -10.20 1.74 -0.30
N ASN A 80 -9.32 2.22 -1.17
CA ASN A 80 -8.82 3.60 -1.13
C ASN A 80 -8.97 4.23 -2.52
N SER A 81 -9.42 5.48 -2.57
CA SER A 81 -9.63 6.22 -3.82
C SER A 81 -8.36 6.84 -4.42
N GLY A 82 -7.21 6.63 -3.79
CA GLY A 82 -5.94 7.18 -4.20
C GLY A 82 -5.78 8.66 -3.87
N ASN A 83 -4.60 9.17 -4.21
CA ASN A 83 -4.27 10.58 -4.15
C ASN A 83 -3.20 10.86 -5.22
N THR A 84 -3.57 11.59 -6.27
CA THR A 84 -2.66 11.90 -7.39
C THR A 84 -1.49 12.80 -7.00
N ASN A 85 -1.55 13.43 -5.82
CA ASN A 85 -0.42 14.16 -5.27
C ASN A 85 0.62 13.24 -4.64
N ILE A 86 0.39 11.93 -4.56
CA ILE A 86 1.32 10.95 -4.02
C ILE A 86 2.01 10.21 -5.16
N LEU A 87 3.32 10.06 -5.03
CA LEU A 87 4.14 9.19 -5.87
C LEU A 87 4.62 8.01 -5.01
N ILE A 88 4.60 6.81 -5.59
CA ILE A 88 5.22 5.63 -5.00
C ILE A 88 6.45 5.28 -5.85
N THR A 89 7.63 5.36 -5.24
CA THR A 89 8.93 5.37 -5.94
C THR A 89 9.73 4.09 -5.78
N ASN A 90 9.40 3.25 -4.79
CA ASN A 90 10.09 2.01 -4.48
C ASN A 90 9.10 0.95 -3.94
N GLY A 91 9.48 -0.32 -4.05
CA GLY A 91 8.63 -1.46 -3.68
C GLY A 91 7.50 -1.69 -4.68
N LEU A 92 6.66 -2.68 -4.40
CA LEU A 92 5.52 -3.05 -5.25
C LEU A 92 5.98 -3.47 -6.66
N ALA A 93 7.14 -4.14 -6.73
CA ALA A 93 7.64 -4.73 -7.97
C ALA A 93 6.67 -5.81 -8.50
N ARG A 94 5.96 -6.46 -7.57
CA ARG A 94 4.73 -7.18 -7.88
C ARG A 94 3.57 -6.19 -7.89
N THR A 95 2.69 -6.33 -8.88
CA THR A 95 1.47 -5.53 -8.98
C THR A 95 0.50 -5.77 -7.83
N VAL A 96 0.70 -6.80 -7.01
CA VAL A 96 -0.18 -7.17 -5.90
C VAL A 96 0.61 -7.63 -4.67
N ILE A 97 0.00 -7.49 -3.49
CA ILE A 97 0.48 -8.04 -2.22
C ILE A 97 -0.55 -9.06 -1.74
N THR A 98 -0.15 -10.31 -1.53
CA THR A 98 -1.04 -11.38 -1.09
C THR A 98 -0.59 -11.94 0.25
N PHE A 99 -1.52 -12.09 1.18
CA PHE A 99 -1.32 -12.75 2.46
C PHE A 99 -1.92 -14.15 2.45
N ALA A 100 -1.15 -15.13 2.90
CA ALA A 100 -1.63 -16.49 3.13
C ALA A 100 -2.43 -16.59 4.43
N ALA A 101 -3.16 -17.70 4.61
CA ALA A 101 -3.92 -18.02 5.83
C ALA A 101 -3.07 -18.01 7.12
N THR A 102 -1.75 -18.17 7.00
CA THR A 102 -0.78 -18.08 8.10
C THR A 102 -0.37 -16.64 8.44
N GLY A 103 -0.83 -15.66 7.67
CA GLY A 103 -0.45 -14.25 7.78
C GLY A 103 0.90 -13.91 7.16
N LEU A 104 1.52 -14.84 6.44
CA LEU A 104 2.77 -14.61 5.70
C LEU A 104 2.48 -13.84 4.41
N ASN A 105 3.38 -12.95 4.04
CA ASN A 105 3.38 -12.34 2.71
C ASN A 105 3.89 -13.38 1.71
N VAL A 106 3.12 -13.66 0.66
CA VAL A 106 3.49 -14.60 -0.40
C VAL A 106 4.59 -14.00 -1.30
N GLY A 107 4.74 -12.68 -1.30
CA GLY A 107 5.82 -11.95 -1.97
C GLY A 107 7.12 -11.86 -1.18
N ASN A 108 8.07 -11.11 -1.72
CA ASN A 108 9.33 -10.81 -1.05
C ASN A 108 9.15 -9.70 -0.01
N ALA A 109 10.16 -9.54 0.86
CA ALA A 109 10.26 -8.33 1.65
C ALA A 109 10.57 -7.14 0.73
N GLU A 110 9.86 -6.03 0.93
CA GLU A 110 9.96 -4.85 0.08
C GLU A 110 9.88 -3.58 0.93
N THR A 111 10.62 -2.54 0.51
CA THR A 111 10.50 -1.20 1.08
C THR A 111 9.65 -0.37 0.13
N ILE A 112 8.51 0.08 0.62
CA ILE A 112 7.52 0.84 -0.14
C ILE A 112 7.65 2.30 0.26
N SER A 113 7.90 3.16 -0.72
CA SER A 113 8.25 4.56 -0.50
C SER A 113 7.17 5.48 -1.06
N PHE A 114 6.78 6.46 -0.25
CA PHE A 114 5.75 7.44 -0.56
C PHE A 114 6.36 8.84 -0.57
N CYS A 115 6.10 9.57 -1.65
CA CYS A 115 6.58 10.92 -1.90
C CYS A 115 5.40 11.83 -2.28
N ASP A 116 5.59 13.14 -2.18
CA ASP A 116 4.71 14.11 -2.86
C ASP A 116 5.10 14.15 -4.35
N SER A 117 4.12 14.26 -5.25
CA SER A 117 4.34 14.31 -6.70
C SER A 117 5.01 15.60 -7.18
N GLN A 118 5.00 16.65 -6.35
CA GLN A 118 5.59 17.95 -6.65
C GLN A 118 6.86 18.16 -5.80
N SER A 119 7.66 17.11 -5.62
CA SER A 119 8.90 17.12 -4.86
C SER A 119 9.72 18.38 -5.16
N GLY A 120 9.94 19.18 -4.13
CA GLY A 120 10.94 20.23 -4.07
C GLY A 120 11.75 20.03 -2.79
N SER A 121 12.94 20.63 -2.72
CA SER A 121 13.82 20.55 -1.54
C SER A 121 13.06 20.88 -0.24
N GLY A 122 12.90 19.89 0.65
CA GLY A 122 12.25 20.03 1.97
C GLY A 122 10.99 19.17 2.22
N ILE A 123 10.57 18.32 1.28
CA ILE A 123 9.53 17.30 1.51
C ILE A 123 10.19 15.99 1.91
N ASP A 124 9.84 15.47 3.08
CA ASP A 124 10.38 14.20 3.56
C ASP A 124 9.53 13.05 3.02
N GLY A 125 10.14 12.22 2.19
CA GLY A 125 9.57 10.94 1.82
C GLY A 125 9.33 10.05 3.04
N ARG A 126 8.31 9.20 2.96
CA ARG A 126 7.96 8.26 4.01
C ARG A 126 8.00 6.84 3.45
N SER A 127 8.56 5.90 4.21
CA SER A 127 8.62 4.51 3.76
C SER A 127 8.06 3.54 4.80
N VAL A 128 7.52 2.43 4.32
CA VAL A 128 7.17 1.25 5.12
C VAL A 128 7.91 0.04 4.56
N ILE A 129 8.33 -0.85 5.44
CA ILE A 129 8.98 -2.10 5.07
C ILE A 129 7.99 -3.22 5.36
N LEU A 130 7.61 -3.94 4.32
CA LEU A 130 6.85 -5.18 4.42
C LEU A 130 7.83 -6.34 4.45
N THR A 131 7.75 -7.20 5.46
CA THR A 131 8.58 -8.40 5.55
C THR A 131 7.89 -9.61 4.93
N VAL A 132 8.65 -10.67 4.63
CA VAL A 132 8.10 -11.97 4.23
C VAL A 132 7.18 -12.58 5.31
N THR A 133 7.41 -12.24 6.58
CA THR A 133 6.55 -12.66 7.69
C THR A 133 5.24 -11.87 7.80
N GLY A 134 5.00 -10.92 6.88
CA GLY A 134 3.82 -10.07 6.84
C GLY A 134 3.81 -8.95 7.89
N SER A 135 4.93 -8.70 8.55
CA SER A 135 5.05 -7.58 9.48
C SER A 135 5.33 -6.29 8.72
N LEU A 136 4.81 -5.18 9.25
CA LEU A 136 5.07 -3.83 8.75
C LEU A 136 5.88 -3.04 9.76
N THR A 137 6.95 -2.40 9.29
CA THR A 137 7.72 -1.43 10.06
C THR A 137 7.79 -0.10 9.34
N TYR A 138 7.74 0.99 10.10
CA TYR A 138 7.95 2.32 9.55
C TYR A 138 9.44 2.58 9.44
N SER A 139 9.88 3.08 8.29
CA SER A 139 11.23 3.64 8.17
C SER A 139 11.21 5.11 8.54
N ALA A 140 12.10 5.51 9.45
CA ALA A 140 12.36 6.91 9.76
C ALA A 140 13.36 7.56 8.78
N ASP A 141 14.00 6.75 7.92
CA ASP A 141 15.03 7.24 7.01
C ASP A 141 14.40 7.81 5.73
N ALA A 142 14.41 9.14 5.63
CA ALA A 142 13.91 9.87 4.46
C ALA A 142 14.74 9.56 3.20
N LEU A 143 16.01 9.12 3.33
CA LEU A 143 16.85 8.75 2.19
C LEU A 143 16.38 7.45 1.53
N LEU A 144 15.78 6.54 2.32
CA LEU A 144 15.20 5.31 1.79
C LEU A 144 13.94 5.55 0.95
N ALA A 145 13.33 6.73 1.04
CA ALA A 145 12.16 7.07 0.23
C ALA A 145 12.51 7.45 -1.21
N GLY A 146 13.78 7.78 -1.49
CA GLY A 146 14.27 8.06 -2.84
C GLY A 146 13.51 9.18 -3.56
N CYS A 147 12.90 10.10 -2.82
CA CYS A 147 12.17 11.24 -3.38
C CYS A 147 13.18 12.29 -3.87
N THR A 148 13.77 12.07 -5.05
CA THR A 148 14.61 13.06 -5.74
C THR A 148 13.77 13.97 -6.62
#